data_AF-A0A345P4C6-F1
#
_entry.id   AF-A0A345P4C6-F1
#
_cell.length_a   1.000
_cell.length_b   1.000
_cell.length_c   1.000
_cell.angle_alpha   90.00
_cell.angle_beta   90.00
_cell.angle_gamma   90.00
#
_symmetry.space_group_name_H-M   'P 1'
#
loop_
_entity.id
_entity.type
_entity.pdbx_description
1 polymer ?
#
loop_
_entity_poly.entity_id
_entity_poly.type
_entity_poly.pdbx_seq_one_letter_code
_entity_poly.pdbx_strand_id
1 'polypeptide(L)'
;MVTRDEVIWCYRLILGREPESEEAIVHQQQYEDLETLRAFFLQSSEYKEKISIKPSIQQLETVEFKTMPEVSNVVTQKTVPVNSIKEINQSDREEKWIVISNCQTVGIANSLSLLCANVTVEPCDIWQLTKNREYWEAKLPEYDQLIILADIRHINVIDLSPYQNITWFPSFLFRAFHPDLCYVTSPDGHIKTPMDEYNSCLAFAAYKSNLTIHQTKNLYNNEVYQAVGFYNFWQAEKEQLFRRFDDFDLDIRSSFVQWARQGSFMYSGNHPKVNAIYDIATLIARKIRGKHFETTIRPHDNLAVGPIYPIYPEIAENLGLKDGSYLFKPISAYKLFDLDEFLEGSFGAYEKYNADALMIHDQYVHPYENAMKYIAERKYEQSI
;
A
#
# COMPACT_ATOMS: atom_id res chain seq x y z
N MET A 1 -14.70 6.57 -27.91
CA MET A 1 -13.63 5.61 -28.22
C MET A 1 -12.67 5.58 -27.05
N VAL A 2 -12.53 4.40 -26.45
CA VAL A 2 -11.65 4.16 -25.32
C VAL A 2 -10.18 4.25 -25.75
N THR A 3 -9.40 4.99 -24.99
CA THR A 3 -7.96 5.15 -25.17
C THR A 3 -7.19 3.95 -24.62
N ARG A 4 -5.96 3.76 -25.12
CA ARG A 4 -5.05 2.70 -24.67
C ARG A 4 -4.82 2.75 -23.15
N ASP A 5 -4.61 3.96 -22.62
CA ASP A 5 -4.34 4.16 -21.20
C ASP A 5 -5.55 3.84 -20.32
N GLU A 6 -6.76 4.16 -20.79
CA GLU A 6 -8.00 3.82 -20.08
C GLU A 6 -8.23 2.31 -19.97
N VAL A 7 -7.84 1.54 -21.00
CA VAL A 7 -7.85 0.07 -20.94
C VAL A 7 -6.85 -0.43 -19.89
N ILE A 8 -5.61 0.07 -19.95
CA ILE A 8 -4.54 -0.32 -19.01
C ILE A 8 -4.99 -0.06 -17.56
N TRP A 9 -5.59 1.10 -17.29
CA TRP A 9 -6.08 1.40 -15.95
C TRP A 9 -7.25 0.53 -15.52
N CYS A 10 -8.15 0.13 -16.43
CA CYS A 10 -9.21 -0.84 -16.10
C CYS A 10 -8.62 -2.17 -15.63
N TYR A 11 -7.63 -2.71 -16.34
CA TYR A 11 -6.92 -3.92 -15.89
C TYR A 11 -6.26 -3.69 -14.52
N ARG A 12 -5.52 -2.58 -14.35
CA ARG A 12 -4.73 -2.33 -13.13
C ARG A 12 -5.56 -2.16 -11.88
N LEU A 13 -6.75 -1.59 -11.98
CA LEU A 13 -7.49 -1.18 -10.79
C LEU A 13 -8.73 -2.01 -10.54
N ILE A 14 -9.37 -2.51 -11.60
CA ILE A 14 -10.52 -3.41 -11.45
C ILE A 14 -10.02 -4.82 -11.22
N LEU A 15 -9.11 -5.31 -12.06
CA LEU A 15 -8.57 -6.67 -11.94
C LEU A 15 -7.31 -6.73 -11.10
N GLY A 16 -6.64 -5.61 -10.87
CA GLY A 16 -5.34 -5.60 -10.20
C GLY A 16 -4.30 -6.34 -11.03
N ARG A 17 -4.15 -6.03 -12.32
CA ARG A 17 -3.07 -6.54 -13.17
C ARG A 17 -2.87 -5.66 -14.42
N GLU A 18 -1.84 -5.90 -15.22
CA GLU A 18 -1.74 -5.31 -16.56
C GLU A 18 -2.61 -6.09 -17.58
N PRO A 19 -2.94 -5.47 -18.73
CA PRO A 19 -3.43 -6.21 -19.88
C PRO A 19 -2.42 -7.29 -20.31
N GLU A 20 -2.93 -8.45 -20.73
CA GLU A 20 -2.11 -9.61 -21.10
C GLU A 20 -1.30 -9.42 -22.39
N SER A 21 -1.73 -8.50 -23.28
CA SER A 21 -0.99 -8.13 -24.48
C SER A 21 -1.50 -6.82 -25.10
N GLU A 22 -0.79 -6.28 -26.10
CA GLU A 22 -1.30 -5.16 -26.90
C GLU A 22 -2.56 -5.55 -27.69
N GLU A 23 -2.68 -6.81 -28.12
CA GLU A 23 -3.90 -7.29 -28.77
C GLU A 23 -5.09 -7.27 -27.82
N ALA A 24 -4.88 -7.64 -26.55
CA ALA A 24 -5.89 -7.50 -25.52
C ALA A 24 -6.27 -6.03 -25.32
N ILE A 25 -5.28 -5.12 -25.30
CA ILE A 25 -5.57 -3.69 -25.22
C ILE A 25 -6.42 -3.24 -26.40
N VAL A 26 -5.99 -3.53 -27.63
CA VAL A 26 -6.69 -3.15 -28.86
C VAL A 26 -8.09 -3.77 -28.93
N HIS A 27 -8.27 -5.00 -28.46
CA HIS A 27 -9.57 -5.66 -28.39
C HIS A 27 -10.51 -4.92 -27.43
N GLN A 28 -9.99 -4.50 -26.27
CA GLN A 28 -10.76 -3.75 -25.27
C GLN A 28 -10.93 -2.26 -25.65
N GLN A 29 -10.15 -1.72 -26.59
CA GLN A 29 -10.40 -0.38 -27.16
C GLN A 29 -11.62 -0.34 -28.09
N GLN A 30 -12.21 -1.50 -28.44
CA GLN A 30 -13.39 -1.59 -29.30
C GLN A 30 -14.68 -1.14 -28.60
N TYR A 31 -14.67 -0.97 -27.27
CA TYR A 31 -15.80 -0.46 -26.53
C TYR A 31 -16.08 1.01 -26.87
N GLU A 32 -17.36 1.35 -26.94
CA GLU A 32 -17.85 2.67 -27.37
C GLU A 32 -17.33 3.80 -26.46
N ASP A 33 -17.36 3.54 -25.16
CA ASP A 33 -16.92 4.43 -24.10
C ASP A 33 -16.32 3.65 -22.92
N LEU A 34 -15.66 4.40 -22.03
CA LEU A 34 -15.02 3.86 -20.84
C LEU A 34 -16.02 3.27 -19.84
N GLU A 35 -17.29 3.69 -19.86
CA GLU A 35 -18.32 3.11 -19.00
C GLU A 35 -18.66 1.68 -19.36
N THR A 36 -18.85 1.43 -20.65
CA THR A 36 -19.14 0.10 -21.19
C THR A 36 -17.96 -0.84 -20.98
N LEU A 37 -16.73 -0.35 -21.17
CA LEU A 37 -15.51 -1.10 -20.86
C LEU A 37 -15.46 -1.49 -19.37
N ARG A 38 -15.62 -0.54 -18.45
CA ARG A 38 -15.60 -0.82 -17.01
C ARG A 38 -16.66 -1.84 -16.62
N ALA A 39 -17.89 -1.70 -17.15
CA ALA A 39 -18.97 -2.64 -16.89
C ALA A 39 -18.60 -4.07 -17.32
N PHE A 40 -17.92 -4.22 -18.46
CA PHE A 40 -17.41 -5.52 -18.90
C PHE A 40 -16.42 -6.12 -17.89
N PHE A 41 -15.43 -5.34 -17.44
CA PHE A 41 -14.45 -5.79 -16.44
C PHE A 41 -15.09 -6.16 -15.10
N LEU A 42 -16.03 -5.36 -14.60
CA LEU A 42 -16.75 -5.61 -13.35
C LEU A 42 -17.70 -6.82 -13.43
N GLN A 43 -18.14 -7.19 -14.63
CA GLN A 43 -18.98 -8.37 -14.84
C GLN A 43 -18.19 -9.63 -15.18
N SER A 44 -16.88 -9.50 -15.44
CA SER A 44 -15.99 -10.62 -15.73
C SER A 44 -16.00 -11.68 -14.62
N SER A 45 -15.78 -12.94 -15.02
CA SER A 45 -15.60 -14.04 -14.07
C SER A 45 -14.39 -13.80 -13.17
N GLU A 46 -13.31 -13.24 -13.72
CA GLU A 46 -12.08 -12.90 -13.01
C GLU A 46 -12.34 -11.92 -11.85
N TYR A 47 -13.04 -10.81 -12.11
CA TYR A 47 -13.41 -9.87 -11.06
C TYR A 47 -14.30 -10.51 -9.98
N LYS A 48 -15.28 -11.34 -10.39
CA LYS A 48 -16.20 -12.02 -9.48
C LYS A 48 -15.50 -13.02 -8.56
N GLU A 49 -14.51 -13.75 -9.06
CA GLU A 49 -13.68 -14.66 -8.26
C GLU A 49 -12.84 -13.88 -7.25
N LYS A 50 -12.23 -12.76 -7.67
CA LYS A 50 -11.41 -11.90 -6.81
C LYS A 50 -12.19 -11.36 -5.62
N ILE A 51 -13.44 -10.91 -5.81
CA ILE A 51 -14.27 -10.36 -4.74
C ILE A 51 -14.97 -11.42 -3.86
N SER A 52 -14.96 -12.69 -4.27
CA SER A 52 -15.57 -13.80 -3.52
C SER A 52 -14.67 -14.33 -2.39
N ILE A 53 -13.39 -13.94 -2.37
CA ILE A 53 -12.44 -14.26 -1.29
C ILE A 53 -12.69 -13.28 -0.14
N LYS A 54 -13.43 -13.72 0.90
CA LYS A 54 -13.69 -12.91 2.11
C LYS A 54 -12.40 -12.66 2.91
N PRO A 55 -12.09 -11.42 3.33
CA PRO A 55 -11.34 -11.17 4.55
C PRO A 55 -12.28 -11.40 5.74
N SER A 56 -12.03 -12.43 6.55
CA SER A 56 -12.82 -12.75 7.74
C SER A 56 -12.54 -11.76 8.88
N ILE A 57 -13.35 -10.71 9.00
CA ILE A 57 -13.35 -9.78 10.16
C ILE A 57 -14.45 -10.14 11.19
N GLN A 58 -15.28 -11.17 10.95
CA GLN A 58 -16.48 -11.45 11.76
C GLN A 58 -16.32 -12.37 12.99
N GLN A 59 -15.13 -12.54 13.60
CA GLN A 59 -14.98 -13.44 14.76
C GLN A 59 -14.49 -12.81 16.07
N LEU A 60 -14.74 -11.52 16.30
CA LEU A 60 -14.40 -10.85 17.58
C LEU A 60 -15.60 -10.30 18.34
N GLU A 61 -16.78 -10.90 18.22
CA GLU A 61 -17.92 -10.61 19.10
C GLU A 61 -18.29 -11.85 19.91
N THR A 62 -17.68 -11.98 21.10
CA THR A 62 -18.29 -12.46 22.36
C THR A 62 -17.18 -12.81 23.37
N VAL A 63 -16.70 -11.80 24.10
CA VAL A 63 -16.10 -12.02 25.42
C VAL A 63 -16.92 -11.23 26.42
N GLU A 64 -17.71 -11.94 27.21
CA GLU A 64 -18.44 -11.38 28.35
C GLU A 64 -17.43 -10.77 29.35
N PHE A 65 -17.47 -9.46 29.52
CA PHE A 65 -16.74 -8.79 30.58
C PHE A 65 -17.40 -9.10 31.93
N LYS A 66 -16.79 -10.01 32.70
CA LYS A 66 -17.05 -10.15 34.14
C LYS A 66 -16.53 -8.89 34.85
N THR A 67 -17.44 -8.22 35.56
CA THR A 67 -17.17 -7.05 36.39
C THR A 67 -16.07 -7.32 37.43
N MET A 68 -15.08 -6.44 37.50
CA MET A 68 -14.13 -6.35 38.61
C MET A 68 -14.46 -5.13 39.49
N PRO A 69 -14.13 -5.17 40.81
CA PRO A 69 -14.70 -4.25 41.78
C PRO A 69 -14.01 -2.89 41.82
N GLU A 70 -14.78 -1.88 42.23
CA GLU A 70 -14.38 -0.49 42.42
C GLU A 70 -13.19 -0.34 43.36
N VAL A 71 -12.19 0.42 42.92
CA VAL A 71 -11.14 0.96 43.81
C VAL A 71 -11.39 2.45 43.95
N SER A 72 -11.95 2.83 45.09
CA SER A 72 -12.05 4.21 45.54
C SER A 72 -10.68 4.71 45.95
N ASN A 73 -10.20 5.79 45.32
CA ASN A 73 -9.14 6.60 45.90
C ASN A 73 -9.40 8.08 45.64
N VAL A 74 -9.54 8.78 46.76
CA VAL A 74 -9.73 10.21 46.92
C VAL A 74 -8.45 10.93 46.47
N VAL A 75 -8.55 11.76 45.43
CA VAL A 75 -7.55 12.79 45.12
C VAL A 75 -8.24 14.14 45.17
N THR A 76 -7.78 14.96 46.11
CA THR A 76 -8.23 16.32 46.36
C THR A 76 -7.91 17.22 45.17
N GLN A 77 -8.96 17.76 44.54
CA GLN A 77 -8.86 18.78 43.50
C GLN A 77 -8.40 20.11 44.10
N LYS A 78 -7.22 20.59 43.68
CA LYS A 78 -6.91 22.02 43.68
C LYS A 78 -7.34 22.59 42.35
N THR A 79 -8.36 23.44 42.39
CA THR A 79 -8.87 24.22 41.26
C THR A 79 -7.83 25.25 40.83
N VAL A 80 -7.43 25.20 39.56
CA VAL A 80 -6.73 26.29 38.86
C VAL A 80 -7.78 27.00 37.99
N PRO A 81 -7.87 28.34 37.96
CA PRO A 81 -8.92 29.02 37.23
C PRO A 81 -8.68 28.93 35.73
N VAL A 82 -9.60 28.27 35.01
CA VAL A 82 -9.69 28.33 33.55
C VAL A 82 -10.36 29.66 33.20
N ASN A 83 -9.56 30.66 32.87
CA ASN A 83 -10.04 31.89 32.26
C ASN A 83 -9.10 32.29 31.13
N SER A 84 -9.34 31.74 29.94
CA SER A 84 -9.32 32.43 28.64
C SER A 84 -9.30 31.42 27.47
N ILE A 85 -10.39 30.70 27.26
CA ILE A 85 -10.74 30.24 25.91
C ILE A 85 -11.82 31.20 25.43
N LYS A 86 -11.39 32.28 24.79
CA LYS A 86 -12.28 33.15 24.03
C LYS A 86 -12.48 32.55 22.64
N GLU A 87 -13.75 32.28 22.36
CA GLU A 87 -14.40 32.25 21.04
C GLU A 87 -13.92 31.18 20.04
N ILE A 88 -14.51 29.98 20.16
CA ILE A 88 -14.76 29.13 19.00
C ILE A 88 -16.12 29.55 18.45
N ASN A 89 -16.16 30.54 17.55
CA ASN A 89 -17.31 30.78 16.70
C ASN A 89 -17.05 30.11 15.35
N GLN A 90 -17.53 28.88 15.18
CA GLN A 90 -17.70 28.20 13.89
C GLN A 90 -18.59 26.97 14.08
N SER A 91 -19.85 27.06 13.62
CA SER A 91 -20.79 25.97 13.31
C SER A 91 -20.81 24.75 14.26
N ASP A 92 -21.84 24.66 15.12
CA ASP A 92 -22.14 23.48 15.98
C ASP A 92 -22.46 22.19 15.20
N ARG A 93 -22.48 22.22 13.86
CA ARG A 93 -22.68 21.04 13.04
C ARG A 93 -21.38 20.25 12.92
N GLU A 94 -21.43 18.98 13.27
CA GLU A 94 -20.40 18.00 12.95
C GLU A 94 -20.26 17.85 11.43
N GLU A 95 -19.05 18.04 10.91
CA GLU A 95 -18.75 17.83 9.50
C GLU A 95 -18.56 16.34 9.20
N LYS A 96 -19.00 15.92 8.02
CA LYS A 96 -18.81 14.56 7.50
C LYS A 96 -17.73 14.56 6.44
N TRP A 97 -16.65 13.84 6.67
CA TRP A 97 -15.57 13.67 5.70
C TRP A 97 -15.53 12.21 5.23
N ILE A 98 -15.05 11.99 4.01
CA ILE A 98 -14.78 10.65 3.48
C ILE A 98 -13.33 10.57 3.00
N VAL A 99 -12.65 9.47 3.36
CA VAL A 99 -11.34 9.13 2.81
C VAL A 99 -11.51 8.00 1.81
N ILE A 100 -11.09 8.22 0.57
CA ILE A 100 -11.10 7.21 -0.50
C ILE A 100 -9.67 6.92 -0.95
N SER A 101 -9.18 5.71 -0.69
CA SER A 101 -7.79 5.32 -0.98
C SER A 101 -7.64 3.80 -1.13
N ASN A 102 -6.43 3.29 -0.98
CA ASN A 102 -6.08 1.87 -1.02
C ASN A 102 -5.99 1.29 0.42
N CYS A 103 -5.06 0.36 0.67
CA CYS A 103 -4.77 -0.19 1.99
C CYS A 103 -4.52 0.88 3.08
N GLN A 104 -4.10 2.10 2.70
CA GLN A 104 -3.83 3.21 3.62
C GLN A 104 -5.09 3.92 4.15
N THR A 105 -6.27 3.65 3.56
CA THR A 105 -7.55 4.34 3.85
C THR A 105 -7.86 4.44 5.34
N VAL A 106 -7.86 3.32 6.05
CA VAL A 106 -8.28 3.26 7.45
C VAL A 106 -7.31 4.03 8.35
N GLY A 107 -6.01 3.92 8.10
CA GLY A 107 -4.99 4.64 8.86
C GLY A 107 -5.11 6.16 8.71
N ILE A 108 -5.36 6.65 7.49
CA ILE A 108 -5.60 8.08 7.22
C ILE A 108 -6.90 8.54 7.88
N ALA A 109 -8.00 7.80 7.71
CA ALA A 109 -9.29 8.16 8.30
C ALA A 109 -9.22 8.24 9.83
N ASN A 110 -8.65 7.23 10.49
CA ASN A 110 -8.50 7.22 11.94
C ASN A 110 -7.58 8.35 12.44
N SER A 111 -6.52 8.68 11.68
CA SER A 111 -5.64 9.79 12.01
C SER A 111 -6.37 11.13 11.91
N LEU A 112 -7.15 11.34 10.85
CA LEU A 112 -7.94 12.55 10.67
C LEU A 112 -9.02 12.71 11.76
N SER A 113 -9.72 11.63 12.12
CA SER A 113 -10.66 11.61 13.24
C SER A 113 -10.00 11.98 14.58
N LEU A 114 -8.75 11.55 14.79
CA LEU A 114 -7.98 11.93 15.98
C LEU A 114 -7.58 13.41 15.96
N LEU A 115 -7.23 13.93 14.78
CA LEU A 115 -6.67 15.28 14.59
C LEU A 115 -7.73 16.39 14.54
N CYS A 116 -8.93 16.10 14.06
CA CYS A 116 -9.95 17.10 13.74
C CYS A 116 -11.13 17.02 14.71
N ALA A 117 -11.33 18.08 15.52
CA ALA A 117 -12.52 18.21 16.35
C ALA A 117 -13.78 18.34 15.48
N ASN A 118 -14.90 17.78 15.96
CA ASN A 118 -16.23 17.90 15.34
C ASN A 118 -16.26 17.47 13.86
N VAL A 119 -15.49 16.42 13.54
CA VAL A 119 -15.49 15.77 12.22
C VAL A 119 -15.67 14.28 12.42
N THR A 120 -16.64 13.70 11.71
CA THR A 120 -16.72 12.25 11.51
C THR A 120 -16.08 11.91 10.17
N VAL A 121 -15.10 11.00 10.16
CA VAL A 121 -14.39 10.55 8.96
C VAL A 121 -14.77 9.12 8.61
N GLU A 122 -15.40 8.92 7.45
CA GLU A 122 -15.75 7.60 6.93
C GLU A 122 -14.64 7.05 6.01
N PRO A 123 -14.09 5.85 6.28
CA PRO A 123 -13.15 5.20 5.37
C PRO A 123 -13.87 4.43 4.26
N CYS A 124 -13.46 4.63 3.01
CA CYS A 124 -13.90 3.87 1.85
C CYS A 124 -12.68 3.40 1.06
N ASP A 125 -12.33 2.11 1.11
CA ASP A 125 -11.25 1.62 0.25
C ASP A 125 -11.72 1.46 -1.21
N ILE A 126 -10.75 1.44 -2.12
CA ILE A 126 -11.01 1.43 -3.57
C ILE A 126 -11.79 0.19 -4.03
N TRP A 127 -11.68 -0.92 -3.32
CA TRP A 127 -12.41 -2.15 -3.62
C TRP A 127 -13.88 -2.01 -3.23
N GLN A 128 -14.17 -1.42 -2.07
CA GLN A 128 -15.52 -1.09 -1.64
C GLN A 128 -16.17 -0.06 -2.58
N LEU A 129 -15.41 0.94 -3.01
CA LEU A 129 -15.88 1.93 -3.99
C LEU A 129 -16.30 1.25 -5.29
N THR A 130 -15.41 0.42 -5.85
CA THR A 130 -15.61 -0.26 -7.12
C THR A 130 -16.77 -1.26 -7.06
N LYS A 131 -16.91 -2.00 -5.95
CA LYS A 131 -17.97 -2.99 -5.77
C LYS A 131 -19.36 -2.37 -5.59
N ASN A 132 -19.44 -1.20 -4.96
CA ASN A 132 -20.71 -0.56 -4.59
C ASN A 132 -20.84 0.85 -5.21
N ARG A 133 -20.44 1.00 -6.48
CA ARG A 133 -20.35 2.29 -7.16
C ARG A 133 -21.61 3.15 -7.02
N GLU A 134 -22.77 2.62 -7.37
CA GLU A 134 -24.06 3.35 -7.32
C GLU A 134 -24.39 3.86 -5.91
N TYR A 135 -24.09 3.05 -4.89
CA TYR A 135 -24.28 3.44 -3.49
C TYR A 135 -23.40 4.64 -3.13
N TRP A 136 -22.12 4.60 -3.52
CA TRP A 136 -21.19 5.69 -3.22
C TRP A 136 -21.50 6.94 -4.05
N GLU A 137 -21.89 6.81 -5.33
CA GLU A 137 -22.36 7.93 -6.15
C GLU A 137 -23.53 8.67 -5.50
N ALA A 138 -24.49 7.93 -4.93
CA ALA A 138 -25.60 8.53 -4.20
C ALA A 138 -25.20 9.15 -2.85
N LYS A 139 -24.18 8.60 -2.19
CA LYS A 139 -23.76 9.00 -0.84
C LYS A 139 -22.74 10.14 -0.82
N LEU A 140 -21.88 10.25 -1.83
CA LEU A 140 -20.83 11.27 -1.91
C LEU A 140 -21.34 12.72 -1.72
N PRO A 141 -22.51 13.12 -2.24
CA PRO A 141 -23.06 14.45 -1.99
C PRO A 141 -23.36 14.78 -0.53
N GLU A 142 -23.41 13.79 0.37
CA GLU A 142 -23.65 14.01 1.81
C GLU A 142 -22.41 14.47 2.58
N TYR A 143 -21.21 14.38 1.99
CA TYR A 143 -19.95 14.73 2.67
C TYR A 143 -19.55 16.17 2.43
N ASP A 144 -19.14 16.83 3.51
CA ASP A 144 -18.62 18.20 3.51
C ASP A 144 -17.19 18.26 2.95
N GLN A 145 -16.43 17.16 2.98
CA GLN A 145 -15.08 17.05 2.40
C GLN A 145 -14.79 15.65 1.87
N LEU A 146 -14.27 15.58 0.65
CA LEU A 146 -13.78 14.36 0.02
C LEU A 146 -12.24 14.39 0.07
N ILE A 147 -11.62 13.32 0.58
CA ILE A 147 -10.16 13.20 0.70
C ILE A 147 -9.74 11.98 -0.09
N ILE A 148 -9.18 12.19 -1.28
CA ILE A 148 -9.07 11.15 -2.29
C ILE A 148 -7.62 10.94 -2.71
N LEU A 149 -7.20 9.68 -2.76
CA LEU A 149 -5.93 9.28 -3.33
C LEU A 149 -5.90 9.65 -4.83
N ALA A 150 -4.90 10.42 -5.24
CA ALA A 150 -4.81 10.97 -6.59
C ALA A 150 -4.83 9.90 -7.68
N ASP A 151 -4.28 8.72 -7.42
CA ASP A 151 -4.22 7.60 -8.36
C ASP A 151 -5.64 7.18 -8.83
N ILE A 152 -6.67 7.42 -8.02
CA ILE A 152 -8.09 7.13 -8.34
C ILE A 152 -8.59 7.95 -9.54
N ARG A 153 -7.98 9.11 -9.84
CA ARG A 153 -8.36 9.92 -11.02
C ARG A 153 -8.21 9.15 -12.33
N HIS A 154 -7.24 8.25 -12.40
CA HIS A 154 -6.88 7.55 -13.64
C HIS A 154 -7.80 6.36 -13.93
N ILE A 155 -8.61 5.97 -12.95
CA ILE A 155 -9.35 4.71 -12.93
C ILE A 155 -10.82 4.95 -13.27
N ASN A 156 -11.23 6.22 -13.16
CA ASN A 156 -12.57 6.74 -13.42
C ASN A 156 -13.66 5.85 -12.82
N VAL A 157 -13.47 5.25 -11.64
CA VAL A 157 -14.49 4.37 -11.02
C VAL A 157 -15.74 5.15 -10.62
N ILE A 158 -15.61 6.46 -10.38
CA ILE A 158 -16.70 7.36 -10.02
C ILE A 158 -16.46 8.74 -10.64
N ASP A 159 -17.50 9.41 -11.11
CA ASP A 159 -17.39 10.77 -11.62
C ASP A 159 -17.22 11.77 -10.47
N LEU A 160 -16.02 12.33 -10.37
CA LEU A 160 -15.66 13.31 -9.35
C LEU A 160 -15.75 14.76 -9.84
N SER A 161 -16.04 14.99 -11.13
CA SER A 161 -16.14 16.32 -11.71
C SER A 161 -17.19 17.24 -11.08
N PRO A 162 -18.31 16.76 -10.49
CA PRO A 162 -19.28 17.63 -9.84
C PRO A 162 -18.81 18.22 -8.50
N TYR A 163 -17.79 17.64 -7.87
CA TYR A 163 -17.40 17.98 -6.50
C TYR A 163 -16.26 19.00 -6.47
N GLN A 164 -16.47 20.10 -5.75
CA GLN A 164 -15.46 21.15 -5.58
C GLN A 164 -14.66 21.02 -4.28
N ASN A 165 -15.17 20.23 -3.33
CA ASN A 165 -14.62 20.00 -1.99
C ASN A 165 -13.73 18.74 -1.96
N ILE A 166 -12.83 18.58 -2.93
CA ILE A 166 -11.88 17.46 -2.96
C ILE A 166 -10.48 17.91 -2.54
N THR A 167 -9.93 17.24 -1.54
CA THR A 167 -8.52 17.30 -1.18
C THR A 167 -7.82 16.08 -1.71
N TRP A 168 -6.90 16.29 -2.64
CA TRP A 168 -6.12 15.23 -3.26
C TRP A 168 -4.83 14.99 -2.49
N PHE A 169 -4.44 13.73 -2.35
CA PHE A 169 -3.16 13.35 -1.76
C PHE A 169 -2.51 12.21 -2.56
N PRO A 170 -1.18 12.12 -2.57
CA PRO A 170 -0.46 11.12 -3.36
C PRO A 170 -0.40 9.76 -2.67
N SER A 171 -0.06 8.73 -3.45
CA SER A 171 0.32 7.42 -2.90
C SER A 171 1.65 7.49 -2.14
N PHE A 172 1.71 6.81 -0.99
CA PHE A 172 2.96 6.65 -0.25
C PHE A 172 3.67 5.37 -0.68
N LEU A 173 4.72 5.52 -1.49
CA LEU A 173 5.57 4.44 -1.98
C LEU A 173 7.04 4.75 -1.66
N PHE A 174 7.73 3.80 -1.04
CA PHE A 174 9.15 3.92 -0.71
C PHE A 174 9.81 2.53 -0.64
N ARG A 175 10.53 2.16 -1.68
CA ARG A 175 11.08 0.80 -1.86
C ARG A 175 12.50 0.62 -1.37
N ALA A 176 13.17 1.68 -0.91
CA ALA A 176 14.60 1.60 -0.58
C ALA A 176 14.92 0.62 0.55
N PHE A 177 13.96 0.30 1.42
CA PHE A 177 14.09 -0.73 2.46
C PHE A 177 13.90 -2.16 1.93
N HIS A 178 13.20 -2.32 0.81
CA HIS A 178 12.78 -3.61 0.26
C HIS A 178 13.02 -3.67 -1.27
N PRO A 179 14.27 -3.46 -1.74
CA PRO A 179 14.56 -3.33 -3.17
C PRO A 179 14.32 -4.63 -3.96
N ASP A 180 14.26 -5.78 -3.29
CA ASP A 180 13.92 -7.07 -3.88
C ASP A 180 12.41 -7.30 -4.04
N LEU A 181 11.57 -6.60 -3.26
CA LEU A 181 10.12 -6.78 -3.31
C LEU A 181 9.59 -6.34 -4.67
N CYS A 182 8.84 -7.23 -5.32
CA CYS A 182 8.18 -6.95 -6.59
C CYS A 182 6.77 -7.55 -6.66
N TYR A 183 6.13 -7.35 -7.80
CA TYR A 183 4.92 -8.05 -8.22
C TYR A 183 5.24 -8.89 -9.45
N VAL A 184 4.75 -10.13 -9.46
CA VAL A 184 4.74 -11.01 -10.63
C VAL A 184 3.29 -11.17 -11.07
N THR A 185 3.05 -11.18 -12.37
CA THR A 185 1.72 -11.32 -12.98
C THR A 185 1.68 -12.51 -13.92
N SER A 186 0.50 -13.10 -14.06
CA SER A 186 0.12 -13.98 -15.17
C SER A 186 -1.08 -13.36 -15.91
N PRO A 187 -1.56 -13.97 -17.01
CA PRO A 187 -2.80 -13.55 -17.65
C PRO A 187 -4.02 -13.54 -16.71
N ASP A 188 -3.97 -14.28 -15.60
CA ASP A 188 -5.08 -14.43 -14.65
C ASP A 188 -5.00 -13.46 -13.46
N GLY A 189 -3.93 -12.68 -13.30
CA GLY A 189 -3.76 -11.82 -12.12
C GLY A 189 -2.35 -11.70 -11.59
N HIS A 190 -2.23 -11.03 -10.44
CA HIS A 190 -1.04 -11.09 -9.60
C HIS A 190 -0.83 -12.52 -9.06
N ILE A 191 0.42 -12.96 -9.09
CA ILE A 191 0.81 -14.23 -8.50
C ILE A 191 0.88 -14.11 -7.00
N LYS A 192 0.12 -14.97 -6.32
CA LYS A 192 0.11 -15.07 -4.86
C LYS A 192 1.17 -16.03 -4.35
N THR A 193 2.02 -15.53 -3.45
CA THR A 193 3.03 -16.27 -2.70
C THR A 193 2.58 -16.39 -1.23
N PRO A 194 3.40 -16.96 -0.32
CA PRO A 194 3.14 -16.86 1.12
C PRO A 194 3.00 -15.42 1.64
N MET A 195 3.44 -14.41 0.87
CA MET A 195 3.33 -12.98 1.17
C MET A 195 2.18 -12.28 0.42
N ASP A 196 1.12 -13.03 0.08
CA ASP A 196 0.03 -12.58 -0.80
C ASP A 196 0.60 -12.15 -2.15
N GLU A 197 0.28 -10.96 -2.68
CA GLU A 197 0.75 -10.54 -4.02
C GLU A 197 2.26 -10.18 -4.05
N TYR A 198 2.94 -10.06 -2.90
CA TYR A 198 4.37 -9.73 -2.88
C TYR A 198 5.25 -10.89 -3.32
N ASN A 199 6.21 -10.58 -4.18
CA ASN A 199 7.19 -11.48 -4.76
C ASN A 199 8.62 -10.95 -4.52
N SER A 200 9.63 -11.73 -4.94
CA SER A 200 11.03 -11.34 -4.93
C SER A 200 11.58 -11.31 -6.37
N CYS A 201 12.31 -10.25 -6.73
CA CYS A 201 13.01 -10.16 -8.01
C CYS A 201 14.03 -11.29 -8.14
N LEU A 202 14.81 -11.55 -7.08
CA LEU A 202 15.82 -12.62 -7.06
C LEU A 202 15.18 -14.01 -7.17
N ALA A 203 14.12 -14.29 -6.41
CA ALA A 203 13.43 -15.58 -6.50
C ALA A 203 12.84 -15.81 -7.89
N PHE A 204 12.18 -14.79 -8.46
CA PHE A 204 11.58 -14.91 -9.78
C PHE A 204 12.62 -15.04 -10.90
N ALA A 205 13.70 -14.26 -10.85
CA ALA A 205 14.81 -14.37 -11.80
C ALA A 205 15.49 -15.75 -11.73
N ALA A 206 15.68 -16.28 -10.52
CA ALA A 206 16.23 -17.61 -10.31
C ALA A 206 15.34 -18.71 -10.87
N TYR A 207 14.02 -18.62 -10.63
CA TYR A 207 13.03 -19.52 -11.20
C TYR A 207 13.05 -19.50 -12.74
N LYS A 208 12.99 -18.31 -13.35
CA LYS A 208 13.08 -18.14 -14.81
C LYS A 208 14.41 -18.63 -15.39
N SER A 209 15.45 -18.66 -14.56
CA SER A 209 16.76 -19.20 -14.91
C SER A 209 16.91 -20.69 -14.62
N ASN A 210 15.87 -21.42 -14.19
CA ASN A 210 15.95 -22.85 -13.83
C ASN A 210 17.00 -23.14 -12.73
N LEU A 211 17.15 -22.25 -11.76
CA LEU A 211 17.94 -22.54 -10.55
C LEU A 211 17.13 -23.36 -9.56
N THR A 212 17.78 -24.19 -8.76
CA THR A 212 17.13 -24.84 -7.61
C THR A 212 16.92 -23.84 -6.47
N ILE A 213 16.07 -24.17 -5.51
CA ILE A 213 15.87 -23.35 -4.29
C ILE A 213 17.20 -23.15 -3.54
N HIS A 214 18.01 -24.21 -3.43
CA HIS A 214 19.33 -24.12 -2.79
C HIS A 214 20.28 -23.16 -3.53
N GLN A 215 20.31 -23.20 -4.87
CA GLN A 215 21.08 -22.25 -5.66
C GLN A 215 20.53 -20.83 -5.54
N THR A 216 19.21 -20.68 -5.46
CA THR A 216 18.51 -19.40 -5.32
C THR A 216 18.83 -18.73 -4.00
N LYS A 217 18.90 -19.51 -2.90
CA LYS A 217 19.29 -19.01 -1.59
C LYS A 217 20.66 -18.31 -1.61
N ASN A 218 21.59 -18.82 -2.42
CA ASN A 218 22.92 -18.23 -2.58
C ASN A 218 22.90 -16.86 -3.29
N LEU A 219 21.75 -16.39 -3.79
CA LEU A 219 21.59 -15.04 -4.34
C LEU A 219 21.31 -13.98 -3.25
N TYR A 220 20.94 -14.39 -2.04
CA TYR A 220 20.59 -13.48 -0.95
C TYR A 220 21.84 -13.14 -0.13
N ASN A 221 22.67 -12.25 -0.67
CA ASN A 221 23.87 -11.79 0.00
C ASN A 221 24.36 -10.44 -0.57
N ASN A 222 25.31 -9.83 0.15
CA ASN A 222 25.90 -8.54 -0.18
C ASN A 222 26.44 -8.42 -1.61
N GLU A 223 27.14 -9.44 -2.13
CA GLU A 223 27.77 -9.39 -3.45
C GLU A 223 26.71 -9.25 -4.55
N VAL A 224 25.63 -10.04 -4.45
CA VAL A 224 24.52 -9.95 -5.40
C VAL A 224 23.81 -8.62 -5.27
N TYR A 225 23.52 -8.15 -4.05
CA TYR A 225 22.82 -6.89 -3.82
C TYR A 225 23.57 -5.69 -4.41
N GLN A 226 24.89 -5.70 -4.31
CA GLN A 226 25.76 -4.72 -4.97
C GLN A 226 25.65 -4.82 -6.50
N ALA A 227 25.75 -6.03 -7.06
CA ALA A 227 25.75 -6.25 -8.50
C ALA A 227 24.40 -5.90 -9.15
N VAL A 228 23.28 -6.20 -8.50
CA VAL A 228 21.94 -5.91 -9.02
C VAL A 228 21.45 -4.48 -8.74
N GLY A 229 22.21 -3.73 -7.93
CA GLY A 229 21.99 -2.31 -7.65
C GLY A 229 20.99 -2.01 -6.54
N PHE A 230 20.73 -2.94 -5.63
CA PHE A 230 19.78 -2.75 -4.51
C PHE A 230 20.14 -1.55 -3.63
N TYR A 231 21.44 -1.27 -3.43
CA TYR A 231 21.89 -0.13 -2.62
C TYR A 231 21.63 1.25 -3.24
N ASN A 232 21.27 1.31 -4.52
CA ASN A 232 21.08 2.57 -5.24
C ASN A 232 19.68 3.18 -5.06
N PHE A 233 18.76 2.48 -4.39
CA PHE A 233 17.36 2.89 -4.31
C PHE A 233 17.14 4.11 -3.41
N TRP A 234 17.92 4.29 -2.35
CA TRP A 234 17.63 5.30 -1.31
C TRP A 234 17.43 6.71 -1.85
N GLN A 235 18.39 7.21 -2.64
CA GLN A 235 18.34 8.58 -3.13
C GLN A 235 17.20 8.76 -4.14
N ALA A 236 17.04 7.82 -5.07
CA ALA A 236 16.01 7.88 -6.09
C ALA A 236 14.59 7.79 -5.50
N GLU A 237 14.35 6.86 -4.58
CA GLU A 237 13.06 6.70 -3.91
C GLU A 237 12.72 7.91 -3.03
N LYS A 238 13.71 8.49 -2.34
CA LYS A 238 13.53 9.72 -1.55
C LYS A 238 13.13 10.90 -2.43
N GLU A 239 13.83 11.11 -3.55
CA GLU A 239 13.52 12.20 -4.49
C GLU A 239 12.18 12.00 -5.18
N GLN A 240 11.82 10.76 -5.52
CA GLN A 240 10.49 10.46 -6.08
C GLN A 240 9.38 10.70 -5.05
N LEU A 241 9.59 10.28 -3.80
CA LEU A 241 8.64 10.51 -2.72
C LEU A 241 8.44 12.02 -2.49
N PHE A 242 9.52 12.81 -2.43
CA PHE A 242 9.39 14.27 -2.29
C PHE A 242 8.67 14.91 -3.46
N ARG A 243 9.05 14.60 -4.71
CA ARG A 243 8.36 15.14 -5.89
C ARG A 243 6.87 14.82 -5.88
N ARG A 244 6.52 13.55 -5.58
CA ARG A 244 5.12 13.12 -5.53
C ARG A 244 4.32 13.88 -4.49
N PHE A 245 4.92 14.25 -3.36
CA PHE A 245 4.26 15.01 -2.30
C PHE A 245 4.23 16.53 -2.59
N ASP A 246 5.26 17.06 -3.24
CA ASP A 246 5.31 18.44 -3.73
C ASP A 246 4.19 18.72 -4.75
N ASP A 247 3.86 17.77 -5.63
CA ASP A 247 2.77 17.87 -6.62
C ASP A 247 1.38 18.12 -5.97
N PHE A 248 1.26 17.91 -4.66
CA PHE A 248 0.03 18.14 -3.88
C PHE A 248 0.21 19.18 -2.76
N ASP A 249 1.28 19.98 -2.81
CA ASP A 249 1.61 20.98 -1.78
C ASP A 249 1.74 20.41 -0.36
N LEU A 250 2.20 19.16 -0.23
CA LEU A 250 2.37 18.49 1.07
C LEU A 250 3.86 18.33 1.38
N ASP A 251 4.47 19.27 2.11
CA ASP A 251 5.90 19.17 2.43
C ASP A 251 6.18 18.15 3.57
N ILE A 252 6.74 17.00 3.20
CA ILE A 252 7.09 15.90 4.10
C ILE A 252 8.57 15.89 4.52
N ARG A 253 9.41 16.84 4.08
CA ARG A 253 10.87 16.74 4.28
C ARG A 253 11.27 16.65 5.74
N SER A 254 10.63 17.43 6.60
CA SER A 254 10.89 17.43 8.04
C SER A 254 10.45 16.11 8.69
N SER A 255 9.25 15.62 8.36
CA SER A 255 8.73 14.34 8.82
C SER A 255 9.59 13.17 8.34
N PHE A 256 10.04 13.18 7.08
CA PHE A 256 10.93 12.17 6.51
C PHE A 256 12.22 12.02 7.31
N VAL A 257 12.87 13.13 7.69
CA VAL A 257 14.08 13.09 8.53
C VAL A 257 13.78 12.47 9.89
N GLN A 258 12.63 12.75 10.48
CA GLN A 258 12.22 12.16 11.76
C GLN A 258 11.98 10.65 11.64
N TRP A 259 11.25 10.24 10.59
CA TRP A 259 10.98 8.83 10.31
C TRP A 259 12.28 8.05 10.10
N ALA A 260 13.17 8.53 9.23
CA ALA A 260 14.43 7.86 8.91
C ALA A 260 15.34 7.70 10.14
N ARG A 261 15.31 8.64 11.10
CA ARG A 261 16.06 8.54 12.36
C ARG A 261 15.51 7.48 13.31
N GLN A 262 14.23 7.14 13.21
CA GLN A 262 13.58 6.11 14.04
C GLN A 262 13.76 4.70 13.47
N GLY A 263 14.40 4.57 12.30
CA GLY A 263 14.59 3.32 11.57
C GLY A 263 13.66 3.23 10.37
N SER A 264 13.28 2.01 9.99
CA SER A 264 12.33 1.82 8.90
C SER A 264 10.94 2.34 9.27
N PHE A 265 10.38 3.17 8.39
CA PHE A 265 9.01 3.66 8.45
C PHE A 265 8.06 2.90 7.50
N MET A 266 8.50 1.76 6.96
CA MET A 266 7.75 0.93 6.02
C MET A 266 7.70 -0.53 6.47
N TYR A 267 6.55 -1.19 6.27
CA TYR A 267 6.40 -2.65 6.37
C TYR A 267 6.61 -3.37 5.02
N SER A 268 6.48 -2.64 3.91
CA SER A 268 6.66 -3.13 2.53
C SER A 268 6.96 -1.93 1.62
N GLY A 269 6.91 -2.09 0.28
CA GLY A 269 7.08 -0.94 -0.64
C GLY A 269 5.98 0.12 -0.55
N ASN A 270 4.77 -0.23 -0.10
CA ASN A 270 3.57 0.61 -0.11
C ASN A 270 2.78 0.63 1.21
N HIS A 271 3.26 -0.06 2.26
CA HIS A 271 2.66 -0.05 3.59
C HIS A 271 3.52 0.75 4.59
N PRO A 272 3.36 2.09 4.67
CA PRO A 272 3.99 2.89 5.71
C PRO A 272 3.46 2.52 7.11
N LYS A 273 4.30 2.72 8.12
CA LYS A 273 3.92 2.60 9.53
C LYS A 273 2.99 3.74 9.95
N VAL A 274 2.21 3.54 11.00
CA VAL A 274 1.20 4.51 11.46
C VAL A 274 1.77 5.91 11.73
N ASN A 275 3.03 6.04 12.16
CA ASN A 275 3.64 7.35 12.38
C ASN A 275 3.76 8.19 11.10
N ALA A 276 4.13 7.56 9.98
CA ALA A 276 4.21 8.26 8.70
C ALA A 276 2.81 8.59 8.16
N ILE A 277 1.86 7.65 8.28
CA ILE A 277 0.45 7.88 7.93
C ILE A 277 -0.15 9.04 8.73
N TYR A 278 0.11 9.08 10.03
CA TYR A 278 -0.36 10.14 10.92
C TYR A 278 0.15 11.50 10.49
N ASP A 279 1.45 11.62 10.23
CA ASP A 279 2.06 12.88 9.81
C ASP A 279 1.52 13.36 8.44
N ILE A 280 1.22 12.44 7.51
CA ILE A 280 0.53 12.77 6.25
C ILE A 280 -0.88 13.29 6.53
N ALA A 281 -1.63 12.62 7.40
CA ALA A 281 -2.97 13.06 7.80
C ALA A 281 -2.92 14.44 8.48
N THR A 282 -1.87 14.76 9.23
CA THR A 282 -1.64 16.10 9.80
C THR A 282 -1.45 17.15 8.71
N LEU A 283 -0.69 16.86 7.65
CA LEU A 283 -0.54 17.78 6.51
C LEU A 283 -1.88 17.97 5.78
N ILE A 284 -2.65 16.91 5.58
CA ILE A 284 -3.99 16.97 4.98
C ILE A 284 -4.95 17.81 5.85
N ALA A 285 -5.02 17.54 7.15
CA ALA A 285 -5.85 18.30 8.09
C ALA A 285 -5.48 19.80 8.11
N ARG A 286 -4.19 20.11 8.08
CA ARG A 286 -3.69 21.48 7.97
C ARG A 286 -4.10 22.13 6.65
N LYS A 287 -4.06 21.40 5.53
CA LYS A 287 -4.50 21.91 4.21
C LYS A 287 -6.00 22.24 4.19
N ILE A 288 -6.83 21.43 4.84
CA ILE A 288 -8.29 21.60 4.85
C ILE A 288 -8.73 22.70 5.83
N ARG A 289 -8.25 22.66 7.09
CA ARG A 289 -8.77 23.54 8.17
C ARG A 289 -7.75 24.48 8.79
N GLY A 290 -6.45 24.29 8.56
CA GLY A 290 -5.38 25.00 9.26
C GLY A 290 -5.24 24.58 10.73
N LYS A 291 -6.30 24.71 11.53
CA LYS A 291 -6.36 24.30 12.94
C LYS A 291 -6.72 22.82 13.09
N HIS A 292 -5.90 22.10 13.86
CA HIS A 292 -6.05 20.69 14.22
C HIS A 292 -5.43 20.50 15.61
N PHE A 293 -5.67 19.34 16.24
CA PHE A 293 -5.01 18.99 17.49
C PHE A 293 -3.57 18.56 17.22
N GLU A 294 -2.65 19.09 18.02
CA GLU A 294 -1.27 18.61 18.09
C GLU A 294 -1.19 17.54 19.18
N THR A 295 -0.83 16.30 18.83
CA THR A 295 -0.77 15.19 19.79
C THR A 295 0.27 14.13 19.42
N THR A 296 0.79 13.45 20.43
CA THR A 296 1.68 12.28 20.28
C THR A 296 0.91 10.97 20.24
N ILE A 297 -0.42 11.00 20.47
CA ILE A 297 -1.28 9.82 20.37
C ILE A 297 -1.33 9.39 18.89
N ARG A 298 -1.32 8.08 18.66
CA ARG A 298 -1.44 7.49 17.32
C ARG A 298 -2.65 6.56 17.30
N PRO A 299 -3.38 6.50 16.17
CA PRO A 299 -4.41 5.48 15.99
C PRO A 299 -3.78 4.08 15.93
N HIS A 300 -4.62 3.06 15.89
CA HIS A 300 -4.18 1.70 15.65
C HIS A 300 -3.43 1.57 14.31
N ASP A 301 -2.35 0.79 14.27
CA ASP A 301 -1.60 0.54 13.03
C ASP A 301 -2.28 -0.57 12.23
N ASN A 302 -3.27 -0.20 11.42
CA ASN A 302 -4.04 -1.15 10.61
C ASN A 302 -3.18 -1.87 9.55
N LEU A 303 -2.10 -1.26 9.06
CA LEU A 303 -1.24 -1.86 8.04
C LEU A 303 -0.31 -2.93 8.60
N ALA A 304 -0.06 -2.92 9.91
CA ALA A 304 0.66 -3.99 10.59
C ALA A 304 -0.04 -5.36 10.52
N VAL A 305 -1.35 -5.40 10.24
CA VAL A 305 -2.12 -6.65 10.01
C VAL A 305 -1.71 -7.31 8.70
N GLY A 306 -1.33 -6.50 7.70
CA GLY A 306 -0.89 -6.97 6.39
C GLY A 306 0.43 -7.75 6.41
N PRO A 307 0.89 -8.19 5.22
CA PRO A 307 2.21 -8.80 5.08
C PRO A 307 3.32 -7.80 5.42
N ILE A 308 4.33 -8.25 6.17
CA ILE A 308 5.54 -7.48 6.47
C ILE A 308 6.72 -8.15 5.78
N TYR A 309 7.29 -7.44 4.82
CA TYR A 309 8.49 -7.87 4.10
C TYR A 309 9.72 -7.46 4.90
N PRO A 310 10.69 -8.37 5.12
CA PRO A 310 11.86 -8.04 5.92
C PRO A 310 12.81 -7.11 5.18
N ILE A 311 13.56 -6.33 5.95
CA ILE A 311 14.76 -5.65 5.46
C ILE A 311 15.91 -6.61 5.65
N TYR A 312 16.53 -7.03 4.55
CA TYR A 312 17.64 -7.97 4.63
C TYR A 312 18.81 -7.39 5.43
N PRO A 313 19.55 -8.21 6.20
CA PRO A 313 20.65 -7.74 7.06
C PRO A 313 21.64 -6.81 6.35
N GLU A 314 22.03 -7.14 5.12
CA GLU A 314 22.99 -6.38 4.33
C GLU A 314 22.42 -5.03 3.85
N ILE A 315 21.12 -5.00 3.52
CA ILE A 315 20.41 -3.74 3.22
C ILE A 315 20.32 -2.87 4.48
N ALA A 316 19.99 -3.46 5.62
CA ALA A 316 19.91 -2.75 6.90
C ALA A 316 21.27 -2.14 7.28
N GLU A 317 22.35 -2.91 7.17
CA GLU A 317 23.71 -2.45 7.41
C GLU A 317 24.08 -1.28 6.48
N ASN A 318 23.85 -1.41 5.17
CA ASN A 318 24.15 -0.36 4.19
C ASN A 318 23.36 0.94 4.45
N LEU A 319 22.14 0.83 4.99
CA LEU A 319 21.30 1.98 5.35
C LEU A 319 21.56 2.51 6.78
N GLY A 320 22.47 1.90 7.54
CA GLY A 320 22.76 2.28 8.93
C GLY A 320 21.60 1.99 9.90
N LEU A 321 20.76 1.01 9.59
CA LEU A 321 19.68 0.53 10.45
C LEU A 321 20.24 -0.46 11.48
N LYS A 322 19.60 -0.54 12.65
CA LYS A 322 20.05 -1.40 13.75
C LYS A 322 19.81 -2.89 13.50
N ASP A 323 18.70 -3.22 12.85
CA ASP A 323 18.23 -4.59 12.71
C ASP A 323 17.81 -4.86 11.26
N GLY A 324 18.23 -6.01 10.73
CA GLY A 324 17.70 -6.63 9.52
C GLY A 324 17.41 -8.11 9.78
N SER A 325 16.62 -8.72 8.92
CA SER A 325 16.21 -10.12 9.07
C SER A 325 15.90 -10.76 7.72
N TYR A 326 15.73 -12.09 7.75
CA TYR A 326 15.12 -12.86 6.67
C TYR A 326 13.81 -13.49 7.16
N LEU A 327 13.11 -12.81 8.08
CA LEU A 327 11.87 -13.30 8.68
C LEU A 327 10.67 -12.54 8.11
N PHE A 328 9.82 -13.27 7.42
CA PHE A 328 8.63 -12.78 6.75
C PHE A 328 7.41 -12.95 7.66
N LYS A 329 6.48 -11.99 7.64
CA LYS A 329 5.17 -12.11 8.30
C LYS A 329 4.07 -12.12 7.24
N PRO A 330 3.23 -13.16 7.15
CA PRO A 330 2.12 -13.20 6.20
C PRO A 330 0.94 -12.34 6.67
N ILE A 331 -0.06 -12.20 5.80
CA ILE A 331 -1.30 -11.49 6.13
C ILE A 331 -2.07 -12.17 7.27
N SER A 332 -2.61 -11.37 8.19
CA SER A 332 -3.56 -11.82 9.23
C SER A 332 -3.10 -12.98 10.12
N ALA A 333 -1.80 -13.21 10.24
CA ALA A 333 -1.24 -14.18 11.18
C ALA A 333 -0.05 -13.61 11.94
N TYR A 334 -0.01 -13.85 13.25
CA TYR A 334 1.15 -13.58 14.10
C TYR A 334 2.13 -14.78 14.06
N LYS A 335 2.55 -15.13 12.85
CA LYS A 335 3.55 -16.18 12.59
C LYS A 335 4.65 -15.59 11.73
N LEU A 336 5.90 -15.98 12.01
CA LEU A 336 7.03 -15.72 11.15
C LEU A 336 7.39 -16.99 10.38
N PHE A 337 7.93 -16.81 9.18
CA PHE A 337 8.57 -17.85 8.39
C PHE A 337 9.87 -17.31 7.80
N ASP A 338 10.81 -18.19 7.48
CA ASP A 338 12.14 -17.80 7.03
C ASP A 338 12.26 -17.72 5.49
N LEU A 339 13.49 -17.45 5.02
CA LEU A 339 13.79 -17.37 3.59
C LEU A 339 13.61 -18.71 2.86
N ASP A 340 13.89 -19.85 3.51
CA ASP A 340 13.73 -21.16 2.86
C ASP A 340 12.23 -21.41 2.61
N GLU A 341 11.40 -21.19 3.64
CA GLU A 341 9.94 -21.28 3.54
C GLU A 341 9.37 -20.29 2.49
N PHE A 342 9.92 -19.07 2.41
CA PHE A 342 9.52 -18.10 1.40
C PHE A 342 9.86 -18.55 -0.03
N LEU A 343 11.06 -19.06 -0.26
CA LEU A 343 11.51 -19.52 -1.57
C LEU A 343 10.74 -20.76 -2.02
N GLU A 344 10.54 -21.73 -1.13
CA GLU A 344 9.71 -22.92 -1.40
C GLU A 344 8.29 -22.53 -1.81
N GLY A 345 7.65 -21.67 -1.02
CA GLY A 345 6.30 -21.22 -1.32
C GLY A 345 6.19 -20.37 -2.59
N SER A 346 7.22 -19.57 -2.91
CA SER A 346 7.27 -18.76 -4.13
C SER A 346 7.45 -19.64 -5.37
N PHE A 347 8.41 -20.58 -5.35
CA PHE A 347 8.62 -21.53 -6.45
C PHE A 347 7.38 -22.39 -6.68
N GLY A 348 6.79 -22.93 -5.62
CA GLY A 348 5.54 -23.68 -5.70
C GLY A 348 4.34 -22.86 -6.20
N ALA A 349 4.37 -21.52 -6.06
CA ALA A 349 3.37 -20.64 -6.68
C ALA A 349 3.63 -20.49 -8.19
N TYR A 350 4.89 -20.31 -8.60
CA TYR A 350 5.27 -20.15 -10.01
C TYR A 350 5.01 -21.43 -10.83
N GLU A 351 5.30 -22.60 -10.28
CA GLU A 351 5.11 -23.91 -10.94
C GLU A 351 3.65 -24.22 -11.34
N LYS A 352 2.67 -23.50 -10.78
CA LYS A 352 1.25 -23.64 -11.14
C LYS A 352 0.92 -23.01 -12.49
N TYR A 353 1.83 -22.22 -13.06
CA TYR A 353 1.65 -21.48 -14.28
C TYR A 353 2.66 -21.90 -15.33
N ASN A 354 2.36 -21.61 -16.60
CA ASN A 354 3.37 -21.67 -17.63
C ASN A 354 4.42 -20.58 -17.35
N ALA A 355 5.69 -20.96 -17.23
CA ALA A 355 6.77 -20.04 -16.92
C ALA A 355 6.85 -18.86 -17.91
N ASP A 356 6.50 -19.06 -19.18
CA ASP A 356 6.52 -18.01 -20.21
C ASP A 356 5.34 -17.04 -20.11
N ALA A 357 4.28 -17.42 -19.39
CA ALA A 357 3.17 -16.54 -19.10
C ALA A 357 3.40 -15.66 -17.86
N LEU A 358 4.45 -15.95 -17.07
CA LEU A 358 4.79 -15.16 -15.89
C LEU A 358 5.67 -13.97 -16.27
N MET A 359 5.25 -12.79 -15.85
CA MET A 359 5.91 -11.52 -16.14
C MET A 359 6.19 -10.75 -14.85
N ILE A 360 7.34 -10.07 -14.81
CA ILE A 360 7.61 -9.07 -13.77
C ILE A 360 6.76 -7.84 -14.09
N HIS A 361 6.15 -7.22 -13.07
CA HIS A 361 5.47 -5.94 -13.28
C HIS A 361 6.48 -4.85 -13.68
N ASP A 362 6.16 -4.05 -14.71
CA ASP A 362 7.00 -3.00 -15.32
C ASP A 362 7.81 -2.15 -14.35
N GLN A 363 7.22 -1.73 -13.23
CA GLN A 363 7.88 -0.88 -12.24
C GLN A 363 9.07 -1.55 -11.52
N TYR A 364 9.25 -2.87 -11.68
CA TYR A 364 10.36 -3.67 -11.14
C TYR A 364 11.21 -4.34 -12.22
N VAL A 365 11.03 -3.98 -13.50
CA VAL A 365 11.83 -4.55 -14.61
C VAL A 365 13.33 -4.40 -14.35
N HIS A 366 13.78 -3.22 -13.93
CA HIS A 366 15.22 -2.96 -13.80
C HIS A 366 15.95 -3.87 -12.78
N PRO A 367 15.51 -3.99 -11.50
CA PRO A 367 16.16 -4.91 -10.57
C PRO A 367 16.06 -6.38 -11.02
N TYR A 368 14.94 -6.76 -11.66
CA TYR A 368 14.77 -8.10 -12.22
C TYR A 368 15.75 -8.41 -13.37
N GLU A 369 15.89 -7.51 -14.33
CA GLU A 369 16.81 -7.67 -15.47
C GLU A 369 18.27 -7.73 -14.99
N ASN A 370 18.64 -6.91 -14.01
CA ASN A 370 19.97 -6.95 -13.42
C ASN A 370 20.23 -8.32 -12.74
N ALA A 371 19.24 -8.87 -12.04
CA ALA A 371 19.33 -10.20 -11.45
C ALA A 371 19.47 -11.30 -12.51
N MET A 372 18.66 -11.26 -13.57
CA MET A 372 18.76 -12.19 -14.70
C MET A 372 20.14 -12.15 -15.36
N LYS A 373 20.67 -10.94 -15.59
CA LYS A 373 22.01 -10.73 -16.14
C LYS A 373 23.09 -11.32 -15.24
N TYR A 374 23.05 -11.02 -13.94
CA TYR A 374 24.01 -11.56 -12.97
C TYR A 374 24.02 -13.10 -12.95
N ILE A 375 22.83 -13.72 -12.96
CA ILE A 375 22.70 -15.19 -12.99
C ILE A 375 23.28 -15.78 -14.28
N ALA A 376 23.01 -15.16 -15.44
CA ALA A 376 23.51 -15.61 -16.73
C ALA A 376 25.05 -15.58 -16.80
N GLU A 377 25.67 -14.51 -16.31
CA GLU A 377 27.14 -14.34 -16.26
C GLU A 377 27.79 -15.42 -15.39
N ARG A 378 27.24 -15.70 -14.19
CA ARG A 378 27.76 -16.74 -13.30
C ARG A 378 27.64 -18.16 -13.85
N LYS A 379 26.55 -18.46 -14.56
CA LYS A 379 26.39 -19.76 -15.22
C LYS A 379 27.42 -19.97 -16.32
N TYR A 380 27.76 -18.91 -17.04
CA TYR A 380 28.79 -18.95 -18.06
C TYR A 380 30.18 -19.23 -17.44
N GLU A 381 30.54 -18.54 -16.36
CA GLU A 381 31.79 -18.76 -15.63
C GLU A 381 31.95 -20.19 -15.10
N GLN A 382 30.86 -20.84 -14.67
CA GLN A 382 30.88 -22.23 -14.19
C GLN A 382 30.92 -23.28 -15.32
N SER A 383 30.72 -22.87 -16.57
CA SER A 383 30.71 -23.75 -17.75
C SER A 383 32.04 -23.79 -18.52
N ILE A 384 32.97 -22.91 -18.14
CA ILE A 384 34.36 -22.85 -18.60
C ILE A 384 35.23 -23.55 -17.56
#